data_AF-A0A1T5DN07-F1
#
_entry.id   AF-A0A1T5DN07-F1
#
_cell.length_a   1.000
_cell.length_b   1.000
_cell.length_c   1.000
_cell.angle_alpha   90.00
_cell.angle_beta   90.00
_cell.angle_gamma   90.00
#
_symmetry.space_group_name_H-M   'P 1'
#
loop_
_entity.id
_entity.type
_entity.pdbx_description
1 polymer ?
#
loop_
_entity_poly.entity_id
_entity_poly.type
_entity_poly.pdbx_seq_one_letter_code
_entity_poly.pdbx_strand_id
1 'polypeptide(L)'
;MSRIKELVKKINVLYDYGQTEMADSLNYLIDMNLLIKTADIVIISKKWIKFSGKMNREDFISSLLCYLPAVLVELLIRTYKEAKQIGNYGDSLALFEYINSISKFASKIIELKEQEANVTGEVQEVFFEVFKGYPQYQQIMTKLILMQLVDEQEESNTHEIGEVPDSMWIKGLKVASNISLKPLKSKNRYTLTPFEFYNKLSVSQINGILSYPLKTMLVVIGMIAEEYKKEQFEGLSLKPINPDNPYIQQEVMVHTWTTKGIEIRISDLNTFIYNLCVTNGFYLFPDKVPEMDKLLFQLIDECIFEFKDDSYVLSAEMDDIIYASNVFMIKHADKFKNLLKENIEEIRRMP
;
A
#
# COMPACT_ATOMS: atom_id res chain seq x y z
N MET A 1 29.87 0.52 4.84
CA MET A 1 28.54 1.17 4.95
C MET A 1 28.02 0.84 6.34
N SER A 2 27.48 1.79 7.11
CA SER A 2 27.02 1.47 8.49
C SER A 2 25.86 0.47 8.43
N ARG A 3 25.81 -0.45 9.40
CA ARG A 3 24.78 -1.50 9.50
C ARG A 3 23.37 -0.90 9.53
N ILE A 4 23.20 0.25 10.20
CA ILE A 4 21.93 0.98 10.27
C ILE A 4 21.55 1.57 8.91
N LYS A 5 22.49 2.15 8.16
CA LYS A 5 22.19 2.68 6.81
C LYS A 5 21.70 1.58 5.86
N GLU A 6 22.25 0.38 5.96
CA GLU A 6 21.78 -0.76 5.18
C GLU A 6 20.37 -1.22 5.62
N LEU A 7 20.11 -1.28 6.92
CA LEU A 7 18.79 -1.58 7.46
C LEU A 7 17.74 -0.56 6.97
N VAL A 8 18.04 0.73 7.06
CA VAL A 8 17.17 1.81 6.55
C VAL A 8 16.90 1.64 5.07
N LYS A 9 17.92 1.32 4.27
CA LYS A 9 17.76 1.03 2.84
C LYS A 9 16.80 -0.14 2.61
N LYS A 10 16.97 -1.26 3.34
CA LYS A 10 16.09 -2.43 3.22
C LYS A 10 14.65 -2.15 3.67
N ILE A 11 14.46 -1.40 4.75
CA ILE A 11 13.12 -0.96 5.20
C ILE A 11 12.44 -0.09 4.15
N ASN A 12 13.17 0.83 3.51
CA ASN A 12 12.63 1.64 2.42
C ASN A 12 12.22 0.78 1.21
N VAL A 13 13.04 -0.20 0.83
CA VAL A 13 12.69 -1.16 -0.24
C VAL A 13 11.44 -1.95 0.13
N LEU A 14 11.31 -2.42 1.37
CA LEU A 14 10.11 -3.11 1.86
C LEU A 14 8.88 -2.20 1.85
N TYR A 15 9.02 -0.92 2.21
CA TYR A 15 7.91 0.04 2.17
C TYR A 15 7.39 0.26 0.74
N ASP A 16 8.31 0.41 -0.21
CA ASP A 16 7.97 0.71 -1.61
C ASP A 16 7.55 -0.52 -2.40
N TYR A 17 8.22 -1.66 -2.19
CA TYR A 17 8.09 -2.84 -3.04
C TYR A 17 7.57 -4.07 -2.30
N GLY A 18 7.43 -4.03 -0.97
CA GLY A 18 6.80 -5.09 -0.20
C GLY A 18 7.62 -6.38 -0.05
N GLN A 19 8.76 -6.50 -0.73
CA GLN A 19 9.69 -7.62 -0.55
C GLN A 19 11.16 -7.18 -0.74
N THR A 20 12.07 -7.91 -0.11
CA THR A 20 13.52 -7.75 -0.32
C THR A 20 14.26 -9.04 0.02
N GLU A 21 15.55 -9.11 -0.30
CA GLU A 21 16.43 -10.21 0.10
C GLU A 21 16.60 -10.25 1.62
N MET A 22 16.61 -11.48 2.16
CA MET A 22 16.82 -11.74 3.57
C MET A 22 18.12 -11.10 4.08
N ALA A 23 18.06 -10.51 5.27
CA ALA A 23 19.23 -10.02 6.00
C ALA A 23 18.98 -10.13 7.51
N ASP A 24 20.02 -10.49 8.26
CA ASP A 24 19.92 -10.70 9.71
C ASP A 24 19.47 -9.46 10.49
N SER A 25 19.73 -8.27 9.94
CA SER A 25 19.26 -7.00 10.50
C SER A 25 17.73 -6.87 10.51
N LEU A 26 17.00 -7.72 9.78
CA LEU A 26 15.53 -7.73 9.73
C LEU A 26 14.89 -8.75 10.69
N ASN A 27 15.68 -9.59 11.38
CA ASN A 27 15.16 -10.66 12.23
C ASN A 27 14.18 -10.13 13.30
N TYR A 28 14.48 -8.99 13.92
CA TYR A 28 13.59 -8.42 14.94
C TYR A 28 12.19 -8.06 14.39
N LEU A 29 12.08 -7.71 13.11
CA LEU A 29 10.78 -7.44 12.46
C LEU A 29 10.05 -8.73 12.08
N ILE A 30 10.78 -9.81 11.81
CA ILE A 30 10.21 -11.16 11.63
C ILE A 30 9.65 -11.65 12.97
N ASP A 31 10.42 -11.53 14.06
CA ASP A 31 10.00 -11.93 15.41
C ASP A 31 8.74 -11.18 15.87
N MET A 32 8.52 -9.95 15.36
CA MET A 32 7.33 -9.15 15.60
C MET A 32 6.14 -9.47 14.68
N ASN A 33 6.28 -10.43 13.76
CA ASN A 33 5.33 -10.74 12.70
C ASN A 33 5.01 -9.56 11.76
N LEU A 34 5.92 -8.59 11.65
CA LEU A 34 5.84 -7.51 10.65
C LEU A 34 6.36 -7.96 9.29
N LEU A 35 7.24 -8.96 9.27
CA LEU A 35 7.77 -9.58 8.06
C LEU A 35 7.56 -11.09 8.08
N ILE A 36 7.40 -11.67 6.89
CA ILE A 36 7.29 -13.11 6.65
C ILE A 36 8.56 -13.54 5.93
N LYS A 37 9.27 -14.53 6.49
CA LYS A 37 10.43 -15.14 5.85
C LYS A 37 9.99 -16.29 4.95
N THR A 38 10.37 -16.22 3.67
CA THR A 38 10.14 -17.29 2.70
C THR A 38 11.45 -17.54 1.94
N ALA A 39 12.11 -18.66 2.21
CA ALA A 39 13.43 -19.00 1.67
C ALA A 39 14.48 -17.86 1.89
N ASP A 40 14.99 -17.28 0.81
CA ASP A 40 15.96 -16.20 0.76
C ASP A 40 15.33 -14.79 0.70
N ILE A 41 14.00 -14.71 0.81
CA ILE A 41 13.22 -13.47 0.68
C ILE A 41 12.46 -13.18 1.98
N VAL A 42 12.29 -11.90 2.26
CA VAL A 42 11.38 -11.39 3.28
C VAL A 42 10.30 -10.53 2.64
N ILE A 43 9.09 -10.67 3.13
CA ILE A 43 7.88 -10.08 2.56
C ILE A 43 7.13 -9.36 3.67
N ILE A 44 6.53 -8.21 3.38
CA ILE A 44 5.69 -7.50 4.34
C ILE A 44 4.47 -8.35 4.74
N SER A 45 4.03 -8.26 5.99
CA SER A 45 2.82 -8.91 6.50
C SER A 45 1.60 -7.98 6.43
N LYS A 46 0.39 -8.48 6.71
CA LYS A 46 -0.80 -7.62 6.91
C LYS A 46 -0.62 -6.68 8.10
N LYS A 47 0.09 -7.13 9.13
CA LYS A 47 0.47 -6.32 10.30
C LYS A 47 1.28 -5.10 9.87
N TRP A 48 2.27 -5.29 8.98
CA TRP A 48 3.01 -4.19 8.36
C TRP A 48 2.09 -3.25 7.60
N ILE A 49 1.23 -3.79 6.73
CA ILE A 49 0.34 -3.01 5.87
C ILE A 49 -0.57 -2.10 6.73
N LYS A 50 -1.26 -2.67 7.71
CA LYS A 50 -2.14 -1.93 8.63
C LYS A 50 -1.37 -0.90 9.46
N PHE A 51 -0.18 -1.26 9.96
CA PHE A 51 0.63 -0.34 10.73
C PHE A 51 1.11 0.85 9.89
N SER A 52 1.53 0.60 8.65
CA SER A 52 1.96 1.64 7.69
C SER A 52 0.83 2.58 7.24
N GLY A 53 -0.42 2.10 7.27
CA GLY A 53 -1.61 2.92 6.95
C GLY A 53 -1.93 3.98 8.00
N LYS A 54 -1.52 3.78 9.26
CA LYS A 54 -1.89 4.65 10.40
C LYS A 54 -1.04 5.92 10.53
N MET A 55 0.03 6.05 9.74
CA MET A 55 0.95 7.18 9.84
C MET A 55 1.62 7.52 8.49
N ASN A 56 2.40 8.59 8.47
CA ASN A 56 3.23 8.91 7.32
C ASN A 56 4.45 7.95 7.23
N ARG A 57 5.14 7.97 6.09
CA ARG A 57 6.28 7.10 5.81
C ARG A 57 7.41 7.28 6.83
N GLU A 58 7.77 8.52 7.14
CA GLU A 58 8.91 8.85 8.00
C GLU A 58 8.68 8.35 9.43
N ASP A 59 7.48 8.57 9.96
CA ASP A 59 7.09 8.09 11.28
C ASP A 59 7.02 6.56 11.34
N PHE A 60 6.53 5.92 10.28
CA PHE A 60 6.51 4.46 10.19
C PHE A 60 7.93 3.88 10.21
N ILE A 61 8.81 4.34 9.31
CA ILE A 61 10.20 3.86 9.22
C ILE A 61 10.94 4.11 10.52
N SER A 62 10.80 5.31 11.11
CA SER A 62 11.39 5.64 12.39
C SER A 62 10.90 4.72 13.51
N SER A 63 9.60 4.41 13.54
CA SER A 63 9.03 3.49 14.53
C SER A 63 9.61 2.08 14.38
N LEU A 64 9.80 1.59 13.15
CA LEU A 64 10.47 0.32 12.90
C LEU A 64 11.93 0.31 13.38
N LEU A 65 12.65 1.41 13.25
CA LEU A 65 14.02 1.51 13.78
C LEU A 65 14.02 1.52 15.31
N CYS A 66 13.07 2.21 15.94
CA CYS A 66 12.91 2.22 17.39
C CYS A 66 12.54 0.85 17.98
N TYR A 67 12.01 -0.06 17.18
CA TYR A 67 11.76 -1.45 17.57
C TYR A 67 13.01 -2.34 17.62
N LEU A 68 14.18 -1.85 17.16
CA LEU A 68 15.43 -2.57 17.34
C LEU A 68 15.65 -2.86 18.84
N PRO A 69 15.93 -4.10 19.26
CA PRO A 69 15.90 -4.48 20.67
C PRO A 69 16.74 -3.59 21.59
N ALA A 70 18.00 -3.30 21.21
CA ALA A 70 18.88 -2.44 22.00
C ALA A 70 18.37 -0.98 22.08
N VAL A 71 17.77 -0.47 21.00
CA VAL A 71 17.21 0.87 20.93
C VAL A 71 15.96 0.96 21.79
N LEU A 72 15.04 0.02 21.65
CA LEU A 72 13.80 -0.01 22.44
C LEU A 72 14.10 -0.05 23.93
N VAL A 73 15.02 -0.93 24.36
CA VAL A 73 15.45 -1.02 25.76
C VAL A 73 15.96 0.33 26.27
N GLU A 74 16.84 0.97 25.51
CA GLU A 74 17.39 2.27 25.88
C GLU A 74 16.31 3.36 25.97
N LEU A 75 15.39 3.42 25.00
CA LEU A 75 14.29 4.38 25.01
C LEU A 75 13.41 4.20 26.26
N LEU A 76 13.05 2.95 26.60
CA LEU A 76 12.20 2.64 27.75
C LEU A 76 12.88 2.95 29.09
N ILE A 77 14.18 2.65 29.24
CA ILE A 77 14.94 2.99 30.46
C ILE A 77 14.97 4.50 30.67
N ARG A 78 15.16 5.28 29.61
CA ARG A 78 15.18 6.74 29.67
C ARG A 78 13.85 7.31 30.11
N THR A 79 12.76 6.90 29.48
CA THR A 79 11.44 7.41 29.85
C THR A 79 11.04 6.99 31.25
N TYR A 80 11.46 5.80 31.70
CA TYR A 80 11.26 5.37 33.08
C TYR A 80 12.02 6.24 34.09
N LYS A 81 13.28 6.60 33.81
CA LYS A 81 14.07 7.50 34.67
C LYS A 81 13.41 8.88 34.80
N GLU A 82 12.91 9.43 33.69
CA GLU A 82 12.13 10.68 33.70
C GLU A 82 10.84 10.53 34.51
N ALA A 83 10.08 9.45 34.31
CA ALA A 83 8.86 9.18 35.09
C ALA A 83 9.14 9.04 36.59
N LYS A 84 10.28 8.46 36.98
CA LYS A 84 10.72 8.39 38.39
C LYS A 84 11.01 9.77 38.96
N GLN A 85 11.62 10.67 38.18
CA GLN A 85 11.82 12.07 38.59
C GLN A 85 10.48 12.77 38.77
N ILE A 86 9.56 12.67 37.80
CA ILE A 86 8.20 13.22 37.89
C ILE A 86 7.50 12.77 39.18
N GLY A 87 7.55 11.47 39.48
CA GLY A 87 6.99 10.91 40.72
C GLY A 87 7.64 11.46 41.99
N ASN A 88 8.97 11.65 42.01
CA ASN A 88 9.68 12.27 43.14
C ASN A 88 9.31 13.75 43.35
N TYR A 89 8.95 14.46 42.28
CA TYR A 89 8.45 15.84 42.36
C TYR A 89 6.97 15.93 42.79
N GLY A 90 6.28 14.80 42.93
CA GLY A 90 4.87 14.75 43.35
C GLY A 90 3.86 15.11 42.27
N ASP A 91 4.27 15.20 41.00
CA ASP A 91 3.36 15.48 39.89
C ASP A 91 2.61 14.20 39.48
N SER A 92 1.53 13.94 40.21
CA SER A 92 0.69 12.76 40.03
C SER A 92 -0.04 12.75 38.69
N LEU A 93 -0.33 13.94 38.12
CA LEU A 93 -1.03 14.06 36.84
C LEU A 93 -0.08 13.65 35.69
N ALA A 94 1.12 14.21 35.66
CA ALA A 94 2.10 13.86 34.63
C ALA A 94 2.53 12.38 34.69
N LEU A 95 2.62 11.81 35.90
CA LEU A 95 2.90 10.38 36.06
C LEU A 95 1.76 9.49 35.51
N PHE A 96 0.50 9.90 35.71
CA PHE A 96 -0.66 9.21 35.15
C PHE A 96 -0.69 9.30 33.62
N GLU A 97 -0.41 10.48 33.05
CA GLU A 97 -0.29 10.67 31.61
C GLU A 97 0.80 9.78 31.01
N TYR A 98 1.97 9.66 31.65
CA TYR A 98 3.04 8.76 31.23
C TYR A 98 2.56 7.30 31.14
N ILE A 99 1.95 6.79 32.22
CA ILE A 99 1.49 5.39 32.30
C ILE A 99 0.47 5.09 31.19
N ASN A 100 -0.51 5.96 31.01
CA ASN A 100 -1.52 5.78 29.96
C ASN A 100 -0.92 5.84 28.56
N SER A 101 0.04 6.75 28.34
CA SER A 101 0.62 6.98 27.02
C SER A 101 1.44 5.81 26.50
N ILE A 102 2.01 4.97 27.38
CA ILE A 102 2.87 3.84 26.98
C ILE A 102 2.49 2.50 27.60
N SER A 103 1.21 2.30 27.85
CA SER A 103 0.66 1.13 28.54
C SER A 103 1.07 -0.22 27.93
N LYS A 104 1.20 -0.36 26.60
CA LYS A 104 1.63 -1.63 25.96
C LYS A 104 3.08 -2.01 26.28
N PHE A 105 3.90 -1.06 26.76
CA PHE A 105 5.28 -1.31 27.18
C PHE A 105 5.44 -1.53 28.70
N ALA A 106 4.37 -1.47 29.49
CA ALA A 106 4.43 -1.50 30.95
C ALA A 106 5.19 -2.73 31.50
N SER A 107 4.87 -3.94 31.01
CA SER A 107 5.58 -5.16 31.42
C SER A 107 7.07 -5.09 31.14
N LYS A 108 7.45 -4.58 29.96
CA LYS A 108 8.86 -4.46 29.57
C LYS A 108 9.60 -3.43 30.43
N ILE A 109 8.95 -2.31 30.75
CA ILE A 109 9.52 -1.29 31.64
C ILE A 109 9.78 -1.86 33.04
N ILE A 110 8.85 -2.67 33.57
CA ILE A 110 9.01 -3.32 34.89
C ILE A 110 10.23 -4.25 34.90
N GLU A 111 10.48 -4.99 33.83
CA GLU A 111 11.68 -5.84 33.68
C GLU A 111 12.98 -5.03 33.65
N LEU A 112 12.94 -3.81 33.11
CA LEU A 112 14.10 -2.97 32.88
C LEU A 112 14.39 -1.97 34.03
N LYS A 113 13.51 -1.85 35.03
CA LYS A 113 13.52 -0.76 36.01
C LYS A 113 14.83 -0.60 36.82
N GLU A 114 15.57 -1.69 37.02
CA GLU A 114 16.85 -1.71 37.76
C GLU A 114 18.07 -1.67 36.82
N GLN A 115 17.85 -1.63 35.50
CA GLN A 115 18.93 -1.62 34.52
C GLN A 115 19.42 -0.20 34.25
N GLU A 116 20.71 -0.09 33.93
CA GLU A 116 21.29 1.17 33.48
C GLU A 116 21.22 1.31 31.96
N ALA A 117 21.14 2.57 31.53
CA ALA A 117 21.19 2.94 30.13
C ALA A 117 22.60 2.63 29.60
N ASN A 118 22.70 1.92 28.48
CA ASN A 118 23.97 1.59 27.85
C ASN A 118 23.91 1.95 26.37
N VAL A 119 24.42 3.15 26.07
CA VAL A 119 24.39 3.71 24.73
C VAL A 119 25.53 3.09 23.91
N THR A 120 25.21 2.02 23.17
CA THR A 120 26.13 1.41 22.21
C THR A 120 26.23 2.24 20.93
N GLY A 121 27.25 1.99 20.10
CA GLY A 121 27.38 2.67 18.80
C GLY A 121 26.16 2.48 17.89
N GLU A 122 25.52 1.31 17.94
CA GLU A 122 24.29 1.03 17.19
C GLU A 122 23.12 1.93 17.63
N VAL A 123 22.97 2.13 18.95
CA VAL A 123 21.95 3.03 19.51
C VAL A 123 22.22 4.47 19.09
N GLN A 124 23.48 4.93 19.11
CA GLN A 124 23.83 6.29 18.68
C GLN A 124 23.52 6.53 17.20
N GLU A 125 23.80 5.56 16.34
CA GLU A 125 23.48 5.65 14.91
C GLU A 125 21.97 5.78 14.68
N VAL A 126 21.15 4.99 15.37
CA VAL A 126 19.68 5.09 15.28
C VAL A 126 19.18 6.42 15.86
N PHE A 127 19.79 6.89 16.96
CA PHE A 127 19.44 8.19 17.53
C PHE A 127 19.69 9.33 16.56
N PHE A 128 20.84 9.31 15.88
CA PHE A 128 21.14 10.29 14.85
C PHE A 128 20.17 10.18 13.66
N GLU A 129 19.85 8.97 13.21
CA GLU A 129 18.96 8.75 12.07
C GLU A 129 17.53 9.24 12.36
N VAL A 130 16.97 8.85 13.52
CA VAL A 130 15.58 9.08 13.90
C VAL A 130 15.35 10.45 14.55
N PHE A 131 16.22 10.85 15.47
CA PHE A 131 16.03 12.03 16.31
C PHE A 131 16.97 13.19 15.96
N LYS A 132 17.84 13.01 14.96
CA LYS A 132 18.86 13.98 14.55
C LYS A 132 19.84 14.35 15.67
N GLY A 133 20.08 13.39 16.55
CA GLY A 133 20.95 13.54 17.72
C GLY A 133 20.41 12.77 18.90
N TYR A 134 20.82 13.19 20.11
CA TYR A 134 20.35 12.56 21.33
C TYR A 134 18.89 12.94 21.61
N PRO A 135 17.98 11.97 21.79
CA PRO A 135 16.56 12.24 21.87
C PRO A 135 16.16 12.90 23.20
N GLN A 136 15.27 13.87 23.12
CA GLN A 136 14.60 14.47 24.27
C GLN A 136 13.39 13.62 24.71
N TYR A 137 13.03 13.68 25.99
CA TYR A 137 11.91 12.92 26.56
C TYR A 137 10.63 12.96 25.71
N GLN A 138 10.19 14.15 25.31
CA GLN A 138 8.97 14.32 24.50
C GLN A 138 9.06 13.61 23.14
N GLN A 139 10.23 13.66 22.48
CA GLN A 139 10.44 12.98 21.21
C GLN A 139 10.37 11.46 21.37
N ILE A 140 10.92 10.92 22.47
CA ILE A 140 10.84 9.49 22.78
C ILE A 140 9.38 9.10 23.02
N MET A 141 8.65 9.86 23.85
CA MET A 141 7.24 9.60 24.14
C MET A 141 6.39 9.59 22.88
N THR A 142 6.57 10.56 21.98
CA THR A 142 5.87 10.56 20.69
C THR A 142 6.12 9.28 19.90
N LYS A 143 7.38 8.81 19.81
CA LYS A 143 7.69 7.56 19.08
C LYS A 143 7.11 6.33 19.76
N LEU A 144 7.19 6.22 21.09
CA LEU A 144 6.59 5.10 21.82
C LEU A 144 5.05 5.06 21.68
N ILE A 145 4.39 6.22 21.66
CA ILE A 145 2.95 6.31 21.37
C ILE A 145 2.64 5.78 19.97
N LEU A 146 3.37 6.24 18.95
CA LEU A 146 3.18 5.78 17.57
C LEU A 146 3.44 4.29 17.40
N MET A 147 4.49 3.76 18.03
CA MET A 147 4.82 2.34 18.01
C MET A 147 3.64 1.47 18.47
N GLN A 148 2.90 1.92 19.48
CA GLN A 148 1.75 1.20 20.01
C GLN A 148 0.53 1.17 19.09
N LEU A 149 0.55 1.88 17.95
CA LEU A 149 -0.48 1.77 16.92
C LEU A 149 -0.39 0.44 16.15
N VAL A 150 0.64 -0.38 16.38
CA VAL A 150 0.69 -1.75 15.86
C VAL A 150 -0.41 -2.61 16.53
N ASP A 151 -1.21 -3.28 15.71
CA ASP A 151 -2.26 -4.20 16.14
C ASP A 151 -1.89 -5.64 15.80
N GLU A 152 -2.48 -6.60 16.50
CA GLU A 152 -2.40 -8.00 16.07
C GLU A 152 -3.23 -8.22 14.81
N GLN A 153 -2.70 -9.01 13.89
CA GLN A 153 -3.32 -9.32 12.60
C GLN A 153 -3.01 -10.77 12.23
N GLU A 154 -4.03 -11.51 11.82
CA GLU A 154 -3.84 -12.84 11.26
C GLU A 154 -3.31 -12.74 9.82
N GLU A 155 -2.17 -13.40 9.59
CA GLU A 155 -1.59 -13.48 8.26
C GLU A 155 -2.32 -14.55 7.43
N SER A 156 -2.45 -14.31 6.12
CA SER A 156 -2.93 -15.33 5.19
C SER A 156 -1.77 -15.94 4.43
N ASN A 157 -2.00 -17.13 3.85
CA ASN A 157 -1.01 -17.78 2.99
C ASN A 157 -0.48 -16.82 1.92
N THR A 158 0.85 -16.79 1.80
CA THR A 158 1.54 -16.02 0.77
C THR A 158 1.67 -16.91 -0.46
N HIS A 159 1.30 -16.38 -1.62
CA HIS A 159 1.32 -17.09 -2.89
C HIS A 159 2.27 -16.38 -3.85
N GLU A 160 2.96 -17.14 -4.69
CA GLU A 160 3.76 -16.57 -5.76
C GLU A 160 2.88 -15.95 -6.84
N ILE A 161 3.33 -14.81 -7.35
CA ILE A 161 2.66 -14.07 -8.41
C ILE A 161 2.93 -14.77 -9.73
N GLY A 162 1.87 -15.11 -10.45
CA GLY A 162 1.97 -15.67 -11.78
C GLY A 162 2.44 -14.67 -12.85
N GLU A 163 2.42 -15.10 -14.10
CA GLU A 163 3.05 -14.38 -15.21
C GLU A 163 2.13 -13.48 -16.02
N VAL A 164 0.83 -13.63 -15.81
CA VAL A 164 -0.23 -13.00 -16.61
C VAL A 164 -1.32 -12.43 -15.68
N PRO A 165 -2.13 -11.44 -16.11
CA PRO A 165 -3.08 -10.74 -15.24
C PRO A 165 -3.94 -11.65 -14.34
N ASP A 166 -4.57 -12.69 -14.87
CA ASP A 166 -5.40 -13.66 -14.13
C ASP A 166 -4.66 -14.35 -12.98
N SER A 167 -3.37 -14.63 -13.20
CA SER A 167 -2.50 -15.26 -12.20
C SER A 167 -1.76 -14.24 -11.33
N MET A 168 -1.80 -12.96 -11.70
CA MET A 168 -1.26 -11.85 -10.94
C MET A 168 -2.29 -11.25 -10.00
N TRP A 169 -3.60 -11.34 -10.28
CA TRP A 169 -4.65 -10.75 -9.44
C TRP A 169 -5.43 -11.84 -8.70
N ILE A 170 -4.79 -12.40 -7.68
CA ILE A 170 -5.36 -13.45 -6.82
C ILE A 170 -5.67 -12.92 -5.41
N LYS A 171 -6.72 -13.47 -4.79
CA LYS A 171 -7.13 -13.08 -3.43
C LYS A 171 -5.99 -13.26 -2.43
N GLY A 172 -5.82 -12.28 -1.56
CA GLY A 172 -4.79 -12.25 -0.53
C GLY A 172 -3.46 -11.64 -0.98
N LEU A 173 -3.36 -11.22 -2.24
CA LEU A 173 -2.14 -10.61 -2.77
C LEU A 173 -1.91 -9.20 -2.23
N LYS A 174 -0.63 -8.84 -2.07
CA LYS A 174 -0.18 -7.54 -1.60
C LYS A 174 0.18 -6.69 -2.83
N VAL A 175 -0.46 -5.54 -3.00
CA VAL A 175 -0.35 -4.68 -4.19
C VAL A 175 0.10 -3.28 -3.79
N ALA A 176 1.10 -2.71 -4.46
CA ALA A 176 1.56 -1.37 -4.14
C ALA A 176 0.49 -0.32 -4.49
N SER A 177 0.18 0.57 -3.55
CA SER A 177 -0.77 1.68 -3.76
C SER A 177 -0.13 2.93 -4.36
N ASN A 178 1.18 3.07 -4.27
CA ASN A 178 1.91 4.22 -4.81
C ASN A 178 2.08 4.10 -6.34
N ILE A 179 1.34 4.93 -7.08
CA ILE A 179 1.38 4.97 -8.56
C ILE A 179 2.69 5.54 -9.13
N SER A 180 3.51 6.21 -8.31
CA SER A 180 4.74 6.88 -8.74
C SER A 180 5.99 6.00 -8.62
N LEU A 181 5.83 4.72 -8.26
CA LEU A 181 6.95 3.80 -8.14
C LEU A 181 7.60 3.53 -9.50
N LYS A 182 8.93 3.48 -9.50
CA LYS A 182 9.69 3.08 -10.68
C LYS A 182 9.57 1.56 -10.88
N PRO A 183 9.48 1.10 -12.14
CA PRO A 183 9.44 -0.32 -12.41
C PRO A 183 10.76 -0.98 -12.01
N LEU A 184 10.65 -2.13 -11.33
CA LEU A 184 11.79 -3.01 -11.06
C LEU A 184 12.22 -3.71 -12.35
N LYS A 185 13.53 -3.93 -12.50
CA LYS A 185 14.07 -4.71 -13.65
C LYS A 185 13.56 -6.14 -13.71
N SER A 186 13.24 -6.70 -12.55
CA SER A 186 12.70 -8.04 -12.40
C SER A 186 11.44 -7.99 -11.56
N LYS A 187 10.42 -8.73 -11.98
CA LYS A 187 9.17 -8.90 -11.24
C LYS A 187 9.46 -9.45 -9.83
N ASN A 188 8.78 -8.89 -8.84
CA ASN A 188 8.73 -9.46 -7.50
C ASN A 188 8.02 -10.82 -7.50
N ARG A 189 8.34 -11.67 -6.51
CA ARG A 189 7.80 -13.03 -6.43
C ARG A 189 6.46 -13.07 -5.69
N TYR A 190 6.27 -12.21 -4.68
CA TYR A 190 5.14 -12.29 -3.75
C TYR A 190 4.34 -11.00 -3.59
N THR A 191 4.85 -9.87 -4.09
CA THR A 191 4.16 -8.56 -4.04
C THR A 191 4.03 -7.95 -5.44
N LEU A 192 2.85 -7.41 -5.73
CA LEU A 192 2.54 -6.86 -7.04
C LEU A 192 2.88 -5.38 -7.06
N THR A 193 4.02 -5.08 -7.67
CA THR A 193 4.59 -3.74 -7.82
C THR A 193 4.90 -3.48 -9.29
N PRO A 194 5.18 -2.23 -9.70
CA PRO A 194 5.68 -1.99 -11.05
C PRO A 194 6.95 -2.78 -11.36
N PHE A 195 7.01 -3.34 -12.57
CA PHE A 195 8.18 -4.07 -13.08
C PHE A 195 8.26 -3.96 -14.60
N GLU A 196 9.44 -4.10 -15.16
CA GLU A 196 9.66 -3.99 -16.60
C GLU A 196 9.10 -5.24 -17.31
N PHE A 197 7.96 -5.07 -18.00
CA PHE A 197 7.33 -6.14 -18.78
C PHE A 197 7.97 -6.24 -20.17
N TYR A 198 9.22 -6.72 -20.25
CA TYR A 198 9.94 -6.85 -21.52
C TYR A 198 9.62 -8.13 -22.30
N ASN A 199 9.66 -8.03 -23.63
CA ASN A 199 9.78 -9.15 -24.59
C ASN A 199 8.63 -10.17 -24.63
N LYS A 200 7.50 -9.92 -23.96
CA LYS A 200 6.34 -10.81 -24.01
C LYS A 200 5.38 -10.46 -25.15
N LEU A 201 5.27 -9.19 -25.53
CA LEU A 201 4.36 -8.72 -26.56
C LEU A 201 5.02 -7.75 -27.52
N SER A 202 4.59 -7.78 -28.78
CA SER A 202 5.05 -6.89 -29.86
C SER A 202 4.48 -5.48 -29.77
N VAL A 203 3.52 -5.23 -28.87
CA VAL A 203 2.84 -3.94 -28.72
C VAL A 203 3.37 -3.21 -27.49
N SER A 204 4.12 -2.12 -27.72
CA SER A 204 4.79 -1.35 -26.67
C SER A 204 3.83 -0.72 -25.66
N GLN A 205 2.67 -0.21 -26.13
CA GLN A 205 1.63 0.35 -25.27
C GLN A 205 1.12 -0.68 -24.25
N ILE A 206 0.86 -1.92 -24.68
CA ILE A 206 0.41 -2.99 -23.77
C ILE A 206 1.49 -3.36 -22.75
N ASN A 207 2.77 -3.44 -23.17
CA ASN A 207 3.87 -3.66 -22.23
C ASN A 207 3.95 -2.53 -21.19
N GLY A 208 3.72 -1.28 -21.61
CA GLY A 208 3.61 -0.12 -20.73
C GLY A 208 2.48 -0.26 -19.70
N ILE A 209 1.29 -0.67 -20.13
CA ILE A 209 0.14 -0.92 -19.23
C ILE A 209 0.45 -2.05 -18.23
N LEU A 210 0.96 -3.18 -18.71
CA LEU A 210 1.27 -4.38 -17.91
C LEU A 210 2.41 -4.17 -16.93
N SER A 211 3.30 -3.21 -17.20
CA SER A 211 4.40 -2.86 -16.29
C SER A 211 3.91 -2.18 -15.00
N TYR A 212 2.66 -1.70 -14.97
CA TYR A 212 2.08 -1.01 -13.82
C TYR A 212 0.75 -1.66 -13.42
N PRO A 213 0.67 -2.31 -12.24
CA PRO A 213 -0.53 -3.02 -11.81
C PRO A 213 -1.81 -2.17 -11.83
N LEU A 214 -1.75 -0.95 -11.28
CA LEU A 214 -2.92 -0.07 -11.21
C LEU A 214 -3.32 0.49 -12.59
N LYS A 215 -2.39 0.62 -13.55
CA LYS A 215 -2.74 0.93 -14.95
C LYS A 215 -3.49 -0.23 -15.59
N THR A 216 -2.99 -1.45 -15.38
CA THR A 216 -3.64 -2.69 -15.85
C THR A 216 -5.07 -2.78 -15.33
N MET A 217 -5.29 -2.49 -14.04
CA MET A 217 -6.62 -2.48 -13.44
C MET A 217 -7.55 -1.45 -14.09
N LEU A 218 -7.10 -0.20 -14.31
CA LEU A 218 -7.91 0.82 -15.00
C LEU A 218 -8.29 0.40 -16.41
N VAL A 219 -7.34 -0.14 -17.18
CA VAL A 219 -7.61 -0.61 -18.55
C VAL A 219 -8.62 -1.76 -18.54
N VAL A 220 -8.51 -2.71 -17.62
CA VAL A 220 -9.50 -3.80 -17.48
C VAL A 220 -10.89 -3.26 -17.11
N ILE A 221 -10.97 -2.22 -16.26
CA ILE A 221 -12.24 -1.54 -15.95
C ILE A 221 -12.81 -0.86 -17.21
N GLY A 222 -11.97 -0.20 -18.01
CA GLY A 222 -12.37 0.36 -19.31
C GLY A 222 -12.91 -0.71 -20.26
N MET A 223 -12.26 -1.89 -20.30
CA MET A 223 -12.74 -3.03 -21.10
C MET A 223 -14.14 -3.48 -20.65
N ILE A 224 -14.38 -3.55 -19.34
CA ILE A 224 -15.71 -3.91 -18.78
C ILE A 224 -16.77 -2.87 -19.18
N ALA A 225 -16.45 -1.58 -19.08
CA ALA A 225 -17.38 -0.51 -19.48
C ALA A 225 -17.77 -0.62 -20.97
N GLU A 226 -16.81 -0.89 -21.85
CA GLU A 226 -17.06 -1.09 -23.28
C GLU A 226 -17.84 -2.37 -23.59
N GLU A 227 -17.59 -3.47 -22.85
CA GLU A 227 -18.40 -4.69 -22.98
C GLU A 227 -19.87 -4.44 -22.67
N TYR A 228 -20.18 -3.70 -21.61
CA TYR A 228 -21.56 -3.34 -21.30
C TYR A 228 -22.22 -2.56 -22.44
N LYS A 229 -21.52 -1.56 -23.01
CA LYS A 229 -22.04 -0.80 -24.15
C LYS A 229 -22.29 -1.69 -25.37
N LYS A 230 -21.41 -2.66 -25.64
CA LYS A 230 -21.58 -3.67 -26.71
C LYS A 230 -22.80 -4.58 -26.45
N GLU A 231 -23.15 -4.83 -25.18
CA GLU A 231 -24.39 -5.49 -24.74
C GLU A 231 -25.64 -4.57 -24.76
N GLN A 232 -25.52 -3.35 -25.31
CA GLN A 232 -26.59 -2.35 -25.46
C GLN A 232 -27.13 -1.77 -24.14
N PHE A 233 -26.32 -1.71 -23.08
CA PHE A 233 -26.66 -0.95 -21.87
C PHE A 233 -25.44 -0.33 -21.20
N GLU A 234 -25.64 0.70 -20.38
CA GLU A 234 -24.56 1.32 -19.62
C GLU A 234 -24.44 0.64 -18.26
N GLY A 235 -23.40 -0.17 -18.06
CA GLY A 235 -23.18 -0.88 -16.78
C GLY A 235 -22.20 -0.16 -15.85
N LEU A 236 -21.31 0.66 -16.41
CA LEU A 236 -20.29 1.41 -15.68
C LEU A 236 -19.85 2.62 -16.52
N SER A 237 -19.62 3.77 -15.89
CA SER A 237 -19.06 4.95 -16.53
C SER A 237 -18.13 5.72 -15.60
N LEU A 238 -17.07 6.27 -16.18
CA LEU A 238 -16.14 7.17 -15.52
C LEU A 238 -16.42 8.58 -16.03
N LYS A 239 -16.91 9.49 -15.18
CA LYS A 239 -17.32 10.84 -15.60
C LYS A 239 -16.47 11.91 -14.90
N PRO A 240 -16.04 12.98 -15.58
CA PRO A 240 -15.45 14.13 -14.91
C PRO A 240 -16.48 14.82 -14.00
N ILE A 241 -16.02 15.53 -12.97
CA ILE A 241 -16.88 16.49 -12.26
C ILE A 241 -17.28 17.65 -13.18
N ASN A 242 -16.35 18.11 -14.01
CA ASN A 242 -16.54 19.21 -14.95
C ASN A 242 -16.36 18.73 -16.40
N PRO A 243 -17.46 18.43 -17.11
CA PRO A 243 -17.42 17.95 -18.49
C PRO A 243 -17.01 19.03 -19.50
N ASP A 244 -17.05 20.33 -19.13
CA ASP A 244 -16.59 21.41 -20.02
C ASP A 244 -15.07 21.43 -20.16
N ASN A 245 -14.34 20.81 -19.24
CA ASN A 245 -12.88 20.77 -19.23
C ASN A 245 -12.35 19.34 -19.03
N PRO A 246 -12.72 18.39 -19.89
CA PRO A 246 -12.51 16.96 -19.63
C PRO A 246 -11.04 16.54 -19.68
N TYR A 247 -10.14 17.38 -20.23
CA TYR A 247 -8.70 17.11 -20.32
C TYR A 247 -7.88 17.79 -19.22
N ILE A 248 -8.50 18.56 -18.32
CA ILE A 248 -7.81 19.12 -17.14
C ILE A 248 -7.92 18.10 -16.00
N GLN A 249 -6.79 17.77 -15.37
CA GLN A 249 -6.75 16.84 -14.23
C GLN A 249 -7.74 17.29 -13.16
N GLN A 250 -8.67 16.39 -12.82
CA GLN A 250 -9.76 16.61 -11.90
C GLN A 250 -10.19 15.28 -11.28
N GLU A 251 -11.01 15.36 -10.24
CA GLU A 251 -11.65 14.18 -9.67
C GLU A 251 -12.61 13.53 -10.69
N VAL A 252 -12.65 12.20 -10.69
CA VAL A 252 -13.43 11.39 -11.62
C VAL A 252 -14.44 10.59 -10.82
N MET A 253 -15.70 10.65 -11.23
CA MET A 253 -16.81 9.94 -10.62
C MET A 253 -17.07 8.61 -11.31
N VAL A 254 -17.36 7.59 -10.51
CA VAL A 254 -17.78 6.28 -11.00
C VAL A 254 -19.29 6.17 -10.89
N HIS A 255 -19.93 5.92 -12.02
CA HIS A 255 -21.38 5.77 -12.17
C HIS A 255 -21.71 4.34 -12.61
N THR A 256 -22.86 3.85 -12.17
CA THR A 256 -23.43 2.56 -12.58
C THR A 256 -24.92 2.73 -12.83
N TRP A 257 -25.56 1.74 -13.44
CA TRP A 257 -27.00 1.75 -13.66
C TRP A 257 -27.63 0.52 -13.02
N THR A 258 -28.69 0.75 -12.25
CA THR A 258 -29.53 -0.33 -11.71
C THR A 258 -30.09 -1.19 -12.84
N THR A 259 -30.58 -2.38 -12.50
CA THR A 259 -31.30 -3.24 -13.47
C THR A 259 -32.57 -2.59 -14.06
N LYS A 260 -33.05 -1.48 -13.47
CA LYS A 260 -34.16 -0.66 -13.95
C LYS A 260 -33.71 0.49 -14.86
N GLY A 261 -32.41 0.63 -15.12
CA GLY A 261 -31.85 1.70 -15.96
C GLY A 261 -31.67 3.05 -15.25
N ILE A 262 -31.77 3.09 -13.91
CA ILE A 262 -31.52 4.31 -13.13
C ILE A 262 -30.02 4.45 -12.90
N GLU A 263 -29.45 5.56 -13.33
CA GLU A 263 -28.05 5.93 -13.06
C GLU A 263 -27.85 6.25 -11.57
N ILE A 264 -26.78 5.69 -10.99
CA ILE A 264 -26.37 5.89 -9.62
C ILE A 264 -24.88 6.24 -9.61
N ARG A 265 -24.54 7.34 -8.92
CA ARG A 265 -23.16 7.68 -8.58
C ARG A 265 -22.70 6.81 -7.40
N ILE A 266 -21.66 6.02 -7.60
CA ILE A 266 -21.11 5.10 -6.60
C ILE A 266 -20.18 5.85 -5.64
N SER A 267 -19.10 6.41 -6.18
CA SER A 267 -18.07 7.15 -5.45
C SER A 267 -17.15 7.88 -6.44
N ASP A 268 -16.13 8.57 -5.93
CA ASP A 268 -14.96 8.93 -6.75
C ASP A 268 -14.14 7.68 -7.14
N LEU A 269 -13.31 7.81 -8.18
CA LEU A 269 -12.51 6.73 -8.76
C LEU A 269 -11.48 6.18 -7.76
N ASN A 270 -10.89 7.02 -6.93
CA ASN A 270 -9.85 6.62 -5.98
C ASN A 270 -10.45 5.69 -4.91
N THR A 271 -11.58 6.11 -4.32
CA THR A 271 -12.36 5.33 -3.36
C THR A 271 -12.94 4.06 -3.99
N PHE A 272 -13.43 4.14 -5.23
CA PHE A 272 -13.97 2.97 -5.94
C PHE A 272 -12.93 1.86 -6.07
N ILE A 273 -11.74 2.20 -6.56
CA ILE A 273 -10.64 1.23 -6.74
C ILE A 273 -10.15 0.68 -5.40
N TYR A 274 -10.05 1.52 -4.37
CA TYR A 274 -9.69 1.07 -3.03
C TYR A 274 -10.70 0.03 -2.50
N ASN A 275 -12.00 0.33 -2.55
CA ASN A 275 -13.06 -0.57 -2.08
C ASN A 275 -13.12 -1.85 -2.90
N LEU A 276 -12.93 -1.76 -4.21
CA LEU A 276 -12.85 -2.91 -5.11
C LEU A 276 -11.66 -3.80 -4.75
N CYS A 277 -10.49 -3.23 -4.42
CA CYS A 277 -9.35 -4.01 -3.93
C CYS A 277 -9.66 -4.73 -2.62
N VAL A 278 -10.18 -4.00 -1.63
CA VAL A 278 -10.48 -4.55 -0.30
C VAL A 278 -11.53 -5.67 -0.38
N THR A 279 -12.60 -5.48 -1.14
CA THR A 279 -13.69 -6.47 -1.30
C THR A 279 -13.19 -7.76 -1.92
N ASN A 280 -12.29 -7.66 -2.90
CA ASN A 280 -11.67 -8.82 -3.55
C ASN A 280 -10.50 -9.42 -2.75
N GLY A 281 -10.17 -8.84 -1.60
CA GLY A 281 -9.07 -9.29 -0.75
C GLY A 281 -7.68 -9.00 -1.31
N PHE A 282 -7.54 -7.98 -2.15
CA PHE A 282 -6.24 -7.42 -2.51
C PHE A 282 -5.81 -6.42 -1.43
N TYR A 283 -4.63 -6.64 -0.84
CA TYR A 283 -4.10 -5.81 0.23
C TYR A 283 -3.20 -4.71 -0.32
N LEU A 284 -3.73 -3.50 -0.38
CA LEU A 284 -2.97 -2.33 -0.81
C LEU A 284 -1.91 -1.94 0.24
N PHE A 285 -0.67 -1.70 -0.18
CA PHE A 285 0.41 -1.28 0.71
C PHE A 285 1.12 -0.01 0.21
N PRO A 286 1.33 1.00 1.10
CA PRO A 286 0.68 1.13 2.42
C PRO A 286 -0.86 1.13 2.29
N ASP A 287 -1.56 0.84 3.39
CA ASP A 287 -3.04 0.76 3.46
C ASP A 287 -3.66 2.15 3.30
N LYS A 288 -3.61 2.66 2.07
CA LYS A 288 -3.98 4.02 1.66
C LYS A 288 -4.69 3.98 0.32
N VAL A 289 -5.60 4.92 0.14
CA VAL A 289 -6.34 5.13 -1.11
C VAL A 289 -5.36 5.56 -2.21
N PRO A 290 -5.31 4.89 -3.38
CA PRO A 290 -4.43 5.24 -4.48
C PRO A 290 -4.94 6.45 -5.28
N GLU A 291 -4.02 7.23 -5.87
CA GLU A 291 -4.33 8.41 -6.72
C GLU A 291 -4.71 7.98 -8.16
N MET A 292 -5.85 7.33 -8.32
CA MET A 292 -6.30 6.71 -9.58
C MET A 292 -6.79 7.72 -10.63
N ASP A 293 -7.36 8.84 -10.21
CA ASP A 293 -7.66 9.99 -11.06
C ASP A 293 -6.41 10.49 -11.78
N LYS A 294 -5.34 10.77 -11.04
CA LYS A 294 -4.04 11.16 -11.60
C LYS A 294 -3.50 10.10 -12.57
N LEU A 295 -3.67 8.82 -12.25
CA LEU A 295 -3.27 7.73 -13.14
C LEU A 295 -4.12 7.68 -14.42
N LEU A 296 -5.43 7.93 -14.33
CA LEU A 296 -6.30 8.03 -15.51
C LEU A 296 -5.86 9.17 -16.43
N PHE A 297 -5.55 10.35 -15.89
CA PHE A 297 -5.07 11.47 -16.70
C PHE A 297 -3.72 11.18 -17.37
N GLN A 298 -2.81 10.45 -16.71
CA GLN A 298 -1.60 9.94 -17.38
C GLN A 298 -1.94 9.02 -18.55
N LEU A 299 -2.96 8.16 -18.42
CA LEU A 299 -3.42 7.29 -19.50
C LEU A 299 -4.13 8.06 -20.63
N ILE A 300 -4.76 9.20 -20.32
CA ILE A 300 -5.31 10.13 -21.33
C ILE A 300 -4.18 10.79 -22.11
N ASP A 301 -3.13 11.28 -21.42
CA ASP A 301 -1.94 11.84 -22.07
C ASP A 301 -1.20 10.81 -22.94
N GLU A 302 -1.29 9.52 -22.57
CA GLU A 302 -0.77 8.37 -23.33
C GLU A 302 -1.71 7.91 -24.46
N CYS A 303 -2.83 8.60 -24.71
CA CYS A 303 -3.88 8.28 -25.70
C CYS A 303 -4.53 6.88 -25.50
N ILE A 304 -4.47 6.33 -24.29
CA ILE A 304 -5.09 5.04 -23.93
C ILE A 304 -6.58 5.23 -23.59
N PHE A 305 -6.90 6.36 -22.93
CA PHE A 305 -8.27 6.79 -22.67
C PHE A 305 -8.57 8.09 -23.41
N GLU A 306 -9.83 8.30 -23.77
CA GLU A 306 -10.34 9.54 -24.36
C GLU A 306 -11.66 9.95 -23.71
N PHE A 307 -12.03 11.22 -23.82
CA PHE A 307 -13.33 11.70 -23.38
C PHE A 307 -14.33 11.66 -24.54
N LYS A 308 -15.41 10.90 -24.37
CA LYS A 308 -16.46 10.70 -25.37
C LYS A 308 -17.80 10.48 -24.68
N ASP A 309 -18.85 11.11 -25.21
CA ASP A 309 -20.23 10.96 -24.73
C ASP A 309 -20.36 11.15 -23.20
N ASP A 310 -19.80 12.25 -22.68
CA ASP A 310 -19.81 12.61 -21.25
C ASP A 310 -19.02 11.64 -20.32
N SER A 311 -18.17 10.77 -20.88
CA SER A 311 -17.42 9.77 -20.12
C SER A 311 -15.99 9.57 -20.62
N TYR A 312 -15.12 9.09 -19.73
CA TYR A 312 -13.79 8.58 -20.10
C TYR A 312 -13.91 7.12 -20.52
N VAL A 313 -13.45 6.83 -21.73
CA VAL A 313 -13.56 5.53 -22.39
C VAL A 313 -12.20 5.11 -22.94
N LEU A 314 -12.02 3.83 -23.23
CA LEU A 314 -10.84 3.39 -23.98
C LEU A 314 -10.86 4.04 -25.37
N SER A 315 -9.71 4.54 -25.82
CA SER A 315 -9.62 5.12 -27.17
C SER A 315 -9.91 4.07 -28.23
N ALA A 316 -10.41 4.49 -29.40
CA ALA A 316 -10.72 3.55 -30.49
C ALA A 316 -9.48 2.73 -30.91
N GLU A 317 -8.29 3.36 -30.94
CA GLU A 317 -7.03 2.67 -31.18
C GLU A 317 -6.74 1.61 -30.12
N MET A 318 -7.00 1.91 -28.85
CA MET A 318 -6.80 0.97 -27.75
C MET A 318 -7.83 -0.17 -27.77
N ASP A 319 -9.10 0.11 -28.10
CA ASP A 319 -10.14 -0.91 -28.31
C ASP A 319 -9.70 -1.85 -29.44
N ASP A 320 -9.30 -1.31 -30.59
CA ASP A 320 -8.79 -2.12 -31.71
C ASP A 320 -7.55 -2.91 -31.32
N ILE A 321 -6.58 -2.32 -30.62
CA ILE A 321 -5.40 -3.04 -30.16
C ILE A 321 -5.81 -4.19 -29.26
N ILE A 322 -6.68 -3.95 -28.27
CA ILE A 322 -7.13 -4.96 -27.31
C ILE A 322 -7.91 -6.09 -28.00
N TYR A 323 -8.81 -5.78 -28.95
CA TYR A 323 -9.76 -6.72 -29.53
C TYR A 323 -9.35 -7.32 -30.89
N ALA A 324 -8.56 -6.63 -31.72
CA ALA A 324 -8.26 -7.05 -33.10
C ALA A 324 -7.01 -7.91 -33.24
N SER A 325 -6.01 -7.76 -32.36
CA SER A 325 -4.84 -8.64 -32.35
C SER A 325 -5.02 -9.76 -31.32
N ASN A 326 -4.29 -10.88 -31.42
CA ASN A 326 -4.35 -11.99 -30.45
C ASN A 326 -3.84 -11.53 -29.07
N VAL A 327 -4.56 -10.66 -28.38
CA VAL A 327 -4.00 -9.82 -27.33
C VAL A 327 -4.07 -10.52 -26.01
N PHE A 328 -2.87 -10.71 -25.49
CA PHE A 328 -2.57 -11.28 -24.20
C PHE A 328 -3.45 -10.70 -23.08
N MET A 329 -3.82 -9.41 -23.12
CA MET A 329 -4.75 -8.81 -22.16
C MET A 329 -6.12 -9.51 -22.16
N ILE A 330 -6.79 -9.67 -23.30
CA ILE A 330 -8.09 -10.39 -23.33
C ILE A 330 -7.91 -11.83 -22.85
N LYS A 331 -6.97 -12.56 -23.46
CA LYS A 331 -6.80 -14.00 -23.21
C LYS A 331 -6.38 -14.36 -21.79
N HIS A 332 -5.75 -13.42 -21.09
CA HIS A 332 -5.18 -13.67 -19.78
C HIS A 332 -5.66 -12.72 -18.69
N ALA A 333 -6.68 -11.91 -18.95
CA ALA A 333 -7.36 -11.11 -17.94
C ALA A 333 -8.83 -11.50 -17.79
N ASP A 334 -9.34 -12.54 -18.48
CA ASP A 334 -10.76 -12.89 -18.42
C ASP A 334 -11.23 -13.23 -17.00
N LYS A 335 -10.46 -13.98 -16.21
CA LYS A 335 -10.85 -14.28 -14.82
C LYS A 335 -10.81 -13.04 -13.96
N PHE A 336 -9.78 -12.21 -14.12
CA PHE A 336 -9.65 -10.96 -13.39
C PHE A 336 -10.78 -9.98 -13.75
N LYS A 337 -11.07 -9.82 -15.04
CA LYS A 337 -12.16 -9.01 -15.58
C LYS A 337 -13.51 -9.48 -15.06
N ASN A 338 -13.77 -10.79 -15.10
CA ASN A 338 -15.02 -11.37 -14.59
C ASN A 338 -15.17 -11.14 -13.08
N LEU A 339 -14.09 -11.29 -12.31
CA LEU A 339 -14.08 -10.95 -10.88
C LEU A 339 -14.49 -9.49 -10.67
N LEU A 340 -13.92 -8.55 -11.42
CA LEU A 340 -14.28 -7.13 -11.29
C LEU A 340 -15.72 -6.85 -11.76
N LYS A 341 -16.17 -7.47 -12.85
CA LYS A 341 -17.53 -7.36 -13.40
C LYS A 341 -18.56 -7.87 -12.39
N GLU A 342 -18.29 -8.99 -11.71
CA GLU A 342 -19.16 -9.54 -10.66
C GLU A 342 -19.37 -8.55 -9.51
N ASN A 343 -18.32 -7.85 -9.05
CA ASN A 343 -18.45 -6.82 -8.01
C ASN A 343 -19.31 -5.64 -8.49
N ILE A 344 -19.15 -5.22 -9.75
CA ILE A 344 -19.98 -4.16 -10.34
C ILE A 344 -21.45 -4.61 -10.39
N GLU A 345 -21.71 -5.86 -10.81
CA GLU A 345 -23.06 -6.43 -10.82
C GLU A 345 -23.70 -6.52 -9.42
N GLU A 346 -22.92 -6.83 -8.37
CA GLU A 346 -23.42 -6.80 -7.00
C GLU A 346 -23.90 -5.41 -6.60
N ILE A 347 -23.15 -4.36 -6.96
CA ILE A 347 -23.55 -2.96 -6.73
C ILE A 347 -24.83 -2.63 -7.50
N ARG A 348 -24.94 -3.07 -8.76
CA ARG A 348 -26.11 -2.83 -9.63
C ARG A 348 -27.41 -3.49 -9.14
N ARG A 349 -27.28 -4.58 -8.38
CA ARG A 349 -28.41 -5.33 -7.80
C ARG A 349 -28.91 -4.74 -6.48
N MET A 350 -28.20 -3.78 -5.90
CA MET A 350 -28.67 -3.10 -4.70
C MET A 350 -29.93 -2.27 -5.04
N PRO A 351 -30.96 -2.31 -4.17
CA PRO A 351 -32.30 -1.81 -4.45
C PRO A 351 -32.40 -0.29 -4.62
#